data_AF-A0A7S2EIJ6-F1
#
_entry.id   AF-A0A7S2EIJ6-F1
#
_cell.length_a   1.000
_cell.length_b   1.000
_cell.length_c   1.000
_cell.angle_alpha   90.00
_cell.angle_beta   90.00
_cell.angle_gamma   90.00
#
_symmetry.space_group_name_H-M   'P 1'
#
loop_
_entity.id
_entity.type
_entity.pdbx_description
1 polymer ?
#
loop_
_entity_poly.entity_id
_entity_poly.type
_entity_poly.pdbx_seq_one_letter_code
_entity_poly.pdbx_strand_id
1 'polypeptide(L)'
;SSGSGSGSGSDKGSDKDSASDDDDDDAASDLSDVRIRPTDALLCVGRTEDDFASLEVHVYETDTGNMYVHHDVPLPSYPLCVAHGDIGADGEPGNYVAVGTFDEGIEVWNMDVLNALEPSFVLGGR
;
A
#
# COMPACT_ATOMS: atom_id res chain seq x y z
N SER A 1 61.47 33.75 48.93
CA SER A 1 60.07 33.86 48.48
C SER A 1 59.77 32.65 47.60
N SER A 2 59.02 31.66 48.10
CA SER A 2 57.60 31.39 47.74
C SER A 2 57.45 31.07 46.24
N GLY A 3 57.28 29.80 45.81
CA GLY A 3 56.01 29.04 45.78
C GLY A 3 55.14 29.49 44.60
N SER A 4 54.31 28.76 43.85
CA SER A 4 53.91 27.35 43.68
C SER A 4 52.88 27.34 42.51
N GLY A 5 52.85 26.30 41.66
CA GLY A 5 51.69 25.87 40.83
C GLY A 5 51.22 26.76 39.67
N SER A 6 50.35 26.35 38.73
CA SER A 6 49.90 25.07 38.16
C SER A 6 48.67 25.35 37.29
N GLY A 7 48.53 24.68 36.14
CA GLY A 7 47.28 24.53 35.36
C GLY A 7 46.96 25.66 34.36
N SER A 8 46.11 25.51 33.35
CA SER A 8 45.38 24.38 32.74
C SER A 8 44.46 24.99 31.65
N GLY A 9 44.04 24.21 30.64
CA GLY A 9 42.89 24.50 29.76
C GLY A 9 43.28 25.02 28.38
N SER A 10 43.21 24.28 27.27
CA SER A 10 42.09 23.52 26.67
C SER A 10 40.91 24.42 26.29
N ASP A 11 40.67 24.59 24.98
CA ASP A 11 39.32 24.39 24.44
C ASP A 11 39.38 24.16 22.91
N LYS A 12 39.01 22.95 22.49
CA LYS A 12 38.73 22.58 21.11
C LYS A 12 37.21 22.60 20.97
N GLY A 13 36.65 23.60 20.31
CA GLY A 13 35.27 23.55 19.85
C GLY A 13 35.16 22.55 18.69
N SER A 14 34.58 21.39 18.97
CA SER A 14 34.14 20.44 17.96
C SER A 14 32.61 20.40 18.01
N ASP A 15 31.97 21.22 17.19
CA ASP A 15 30.55 21.11 16.91
C ASP A 15 30.37 19.93 15.94
N LYS A 16 30.11 18.75 16.51
CA LYS A 16 29.55 17.62 15.79
C LYS A 16 28.03 17.75 15.89
N ASP A 17 27.43 18.25 14.81
CA ASP A 17 26.00 18.09 14.59
C ASP A 17 25.70 16.60 14.48
N SER A 18 25.16 16.03 15.56
CA SER A 18 24.59 14.70 15.58
C SER A 18 23.19 14.82 14.97
N ALA A 19 23.08 14.61 13.66
CA ALA A 19 21.80 14.26 13.06
C ALA A 19 21.41 12.89 13.65
N SER A 20 20.29 12.86 14.36
CA SER A 20 19.69 11.64 14.92
C SER A 20 19.13 10.78 13.78
N ASP A 21 19.64 9.56 13.64
CA ASP A 21 19.17 8.50 12.73
C ASP A 21 17.87 7.82 13.25
N ASP A 22 16.95 8.57 13.86
CA ASP A 22 15.73 8.00 14.49
C ASP A 22 14.50 7.99 13.56
N ASP A 23 14.58 8.59 12.36
CA ASP A 23 13.43 8.68 11.42
C ASP A 23 13.28 7.43 10.50
N ASP A 24 14.29 6.55 10.41
CA ASP A 24 14.26 5.38 9.50
C ASP A 24 13.49 4.17 10.08
N ASP A 25 13.40 4.04 11.41
CA ASP A 25 12.76 2.88 12.06
C ASP A 25 11.21 2.93 11.96
N ASP A 26 10.61 4.12 12.06
CA ASP A 26 9.15 4.29 11.97
C ASP A 26 8.64 3.96 10.55
N ALA A 27 9.35 4.40 9.50
CA ALA A 27 8.99 4.10 8.12
C ALA A 27 9.09 2.59 7.78
N ALA A 28 10.03 1.87 8.40
CA ALA A 28 10.18 0.44 8.21
C ALA A 28 9.04 -0.37 8.87
N SER A 29 8.49 0.12 9.99
CA SER A 29 7.37 -0.50 10.69
C SER A 29 6.08 -0.41 9.86
N ASP A 30 5.74 0.77 9.35
CA ASP A 30 4.51 1.00 8.58
C ASP A 30 4.44 0.16 7.30
N LEU A 31 5.59 -0.04 6.62
CA LEU A 31 5.67 -0.87 5.42
C LEU A 31 5.45 -2.37 5.70
N SER A 32 5.69 -2.82 6.93
CA SER A 32 5.51 -4.21 7.30
C SER A 32 4.03 -4.58 7.47
N ASP A 33 3.18 -3.61 7.82
CA ASP A 33 1.74 -3.80 8.05
C ASP A 33 0.93 -3.88 6.74
N VAL A 34 1.41 -3.25 5.67
CA VAL A 34 0.82 -3.36 4.32
C VAL A 34 1.45 -4.45 3.46
N ARG A 35 2.32 -5.30 4.02
CA ARG A 35 2.98 -6.35 3.24
C ARG A 35 2.18 -7.64 3.25
N ILE A 36 1.63 -8.00 2.10
CA ILE A 36 1.01 -9.32 1.86
C ILE A 36 2.09 -10.41 1.86
N ARG A 37 1.86 -11.50 2.61
CA ARG A 37 2.75 -12.65 2.71
C ARG A 37 2.31 -13.77 1.77
N PRO A 38 3.23 -14.66 1.35
CA PRO A 38 2.87 -15.81 0.50
C PRO A 38 1.91 -16.82 1.13
N THR A 39 1.78 -16.78 2.46
CA THR A 39 0.86 -17.64 3.24
C THR A 39 -0.55 -17.06 3.32
N ASP A 40 -0.71 -15.77 3.04
CA ASP A 40 -2.00 -15.10 3.20
C ASP A 40 -2.93 -15.48 2.04
N ALA A 41 -4.23 -15.56 2.35
CA ALA A 41 -5.26 -15.71 1.33
C ALA A 41 -5.85 -14.33 1.00
N LEU A 42 -5.99 -14.04 -0.29
CA LEU A 42 -6.57 -12.78 -0.77
C LEU A 42 -8.00 -12.99 -1.25
N LEU A 43 -8.88 -12.04 -0.94
CA LEU A 43 -10.24 -12.00 -1.47
C LEU A 43 -10.47 -10.65 -2.15
N CYS A 44 -10.93 -10.69 -3.40
CA CYS A 44 -11.40 -9.51 -4.11
C CYS A 44 -12.92 -9.43 -3.96
N VAL A 45 -13.43 -8.29 -3.47
CA VAL A 45 -14.84 -8.10 -3.14
C VAL A 45 -15.35 -6.83 -3.79
N GLY A 46 -16.39 -6.94 -4.62
CA GLY A 46 -17.19 -5.78 -5.00
C GLY A 46 -18.12 -5.42 -3.85
N ARG A 47 -17.92 -4.27 -3.22
CA ARG A 47 -18.77 -3.75 -2.14
C ARG A 47 -19.65 -2.62 -2.66
N THR A 48 -20.85 -2.54 -2.11
CA THR A 48 -21.77 -1.43 -2.32
C THR A 48 -22.37 -1.03 -0.97
N GLU A 49 -22.33 0.26 -0.66
CA GLU A 49 -22.95 0.85 0.52
C GLU A 49 -23.61 2.17 0.12
N ASP A 50 -24.93 2.22 0.19
CA ASP A 50 -25.76 3.33 -0.31
C ASP A 50 -25.37 3.73 -1.75
N ASP A 51 -24.88 4.95 -1.94
CA ASP A 51 -24.46 5.51 -3.23
C ASP A 51 -22.96 5.31 -3.53
N PHE A 52 -22.25 4.52 -2.72
CA PHE A 52 -20.82 4.26 -2.87
C PHE A 52 -20.57 2.80 -3.28
N ALA A 53 -19.71 2.63 -4.30
CA ALA A 53 -19.25 1.35 -4.77
C ALA A 53 -17.71 1.29 -4.67
N SER A 54 -17.18 0.14 -4.27
CA SER A 54 -15.73 -0.08 -4.23
C SER A 54 -15.37 -1.51 -4.58
N LEU A 55 -14.16 -1.69 -5.10
CA LEU A 55 -13.48 -2.96 -5.19
C LEU A 55 -12.49 -3.05 -4.02
N GLU A 56 -12.72 -3.98 -3.11
CA GLU A 56 -11.89 -4.16 -1.91
C GLU A 56 -11.00 -5.40 -2.05
N VAL A 57 -9.74 -5.27 -1.62
CA VAL A 57 -8.82 -6.39 -1.44
C VAL A 57 -8.72 -6.70 0.05
N HIS A 58 -9.25 -7.86 0.44
CA HIS A 58 -9.18 -8.37 1.80
C HIS A 58 -8.03 -9.36 1.93
N VAL A 59 -7.28 -9.24 3.02
CA VAL A 59 -6.24 -10.19 3.40
C VAL A 59 -6.78 -11.04 4.54
N TYR A 60 -6.67 -12.35 4.38
CA TYR A 60 -6.90 -13.33 5.43
C TYR A 60 -5.57 -13.97 5.83
N GLU A 61 -5.09 -13.63 7.02
CA GLU A 61 -3.89 -14.21 7.61
C GLU A 61 -4.22 -15.62 8.12
N THR A 62 -3.78 -16.64 7.40
CA THR A 62 -4.14 -18.04 7.72
C THR A 62 -3.59 -18.51 9.06
N ASP A 63 -2.48 -17.93 9.51
CA ASP A 63 -1.77 -18.34 10.74
C ASP A 63 -2.44 -17.81 12.01
N THR A 64 -2.98 -16.59 11.94
CA THR A 64 -3.62 -15.88 13.08
C THR A 64 -5.14 -15.98 13.02
N GLY A 65 -5.71 -16.20 11.83
CA GLY A 65 -7.14 -16.16 11.56
C GLY A 65 -7.70 -14.73 11.43
N ASN A 66 -6.83 -13.72 11.34
CA ASN A 66 -7.25 -12.32 11.17
C ASN A 66 -7.70 -12.06 9.73
N MET A 67 -8.66 -11.14 9.58
CA MET A 67 -9.13 -10.65 8.30
C MET A 67 -9.22 -9.13 8.32
N TYR A 68 -8.67 -8.46 7.31
CA TYR A 68 -8.72 -7.01 7.21
C TYR A 68 -8.74 -6.56 5.74
N VAL A 69 -9.25 -5.35 5.50
CA VAL A 69 -9.17 -4.69 4.20
C VAL A 69 -7.77 -4.12 4.05
N HIS A 70 -7.02 -4.59 3.05
CA HIS A 70 -5.71 -4.06 2.75
C HIS A 70 -5.81 -2.72 2.03
N HIS A 71 -6.68 -2.65 1.03
CA HIS A 71 -7.00 -1.41 0.33
C HIS A 71 -8.32 -1.58 -0.43
N ASP A 72 -8.90 -0.46 -0.82
CA ASP A 72 -10.07 -0.38 -1.68
C ASP A 72 -9.86 0.61 -2.82
N VAL A 73 -10.61 0.41 -3.89
CA VAL A 73 -10.62 1.27 -5.07
C VAL A 73 -12.07 1.70 -5.31
N PRO A 74 -12.38 3.01 -5.37
CA PRO A 74 -13.73 3.47 -5.67
C PRO A 74 -14.10 3.10 -7.10
N LEU A 75 -15.29 2.54 -7.28
CA LEU A 75 -15.83 2.18 -8.59
C LEU A 75 -16.81 3.26 -9.06
N PRO A 76 -16.86 3.53 -10.38
CA PRO A 76 -17.77 4.54 -10.94
C PRO A 76 -19.24 4.07 -10.96
N SER A 77 -19.48 2.76 -10.88
CA SER A 77 -20.80 2.13 -10.95
C SER A 77 -20.82 0.85 -10.11
N TYR A 78 -22.02 0.35 -9.79
CA TYR A 78 -22.16 -0.79 -8.87
C TYR A 78 -21.62 -2.09 -9.47
N PRO A 79 -20.74 -2.82 -8.77
CA PRO A 79 -20.18 -4.08 -9.27
C PRO A 79 -21.24 -5.20 -9.28
N LEU A 80 -21.25 -5.97 -10.36
CA LEU A 80 -22.09 -7.16 -10.56
C LEU A 80 -21.29 -8.46 -10.51
N CYS A 81 -20.07 -8.44 -11.03
CA CYS A 81 -19.16 -9.56 -11.01
C CYS A 81 -17.70 -9.10 -10.97
N VAL A 82 -16.84 -9.94 -10.40
CA VAL A 82 -15.40 -9.73 -10.31
C VAL A 82 -14.67 -10.98 -10.78
N ALA A 83 -13.56 -10.81 -11.48
CA ALA A 83 -12.68 -11.90 -11.89
C ALA A 83 -11.22 -11.47 -11.82
N HIS A 84 -10.42 -12.19 -11.03
CA HIS A 84 -8.98 -11.98 -10.96
C HIS A 84 -8.27 -12.58 -12.19
N GLY A 85 -7.22 -11.92 -12.65
CA GLY A 85 -6.36 -12.33 -13.75
C GLY A 85 -4.93 -11.83 -13.57
N ASP A 86 -3.99 -12.49 -14.24
CA ASP A 86 -2.55 -12.31 -14.07
C ASP A 86 -1.85 -11.66 -15.29
N ILE A 87 -2.63 -11.20 -16.26
CA ILE A 87 -2.14 -10.68 -17.54
C ILE A 87 -2.82 -9.35 -17.85
N GLY A 88 -2.02 -8.33 -18.14
CA GLY A 88 -2.48 -7.00 -18.53
C GLY A 88 -2.73 -6.86 -20.03
N ALA A 89 -2.95 -5.63 -20.48
CA ALA A 89 -3.45 -5.34 -21.83
C ALA A 89 -2.47 -5.76 -22.94
N ASP A 90 -1.17 -5.59 -22.70
CA ASP A 90 -0.10 -5.87 -23.66
C ASP A 90 0.50 -7.28 -23.47
N GLY A 91 -0.12 -8.11 -22.62
CA GLY A 91 0.35 -9.45 -22.29
C GLY A 91 1.42 -9.49 -21.20
N GLU A 92 1.65 -8.37 -20.51
CA GLU A 92 2.55 -8.28 -19.38
C GLU A 92 1.97 -8.98 -18.15
N PRO A 93 2.78 -9.73 -17.39
CA PRO A 93 2.32 -10.32 -16.13
C PRO A 93 2.03 -9.20 -15.12
N GLY A 94 0.97 -9.36 -14.35
CA GLY A 94 0.60 -8.43 -13.29
C GLY A 94 -0.52 -8.97 -12.42
N ASN A 95 -1.11 -8.12 -11.61
CA ASN A 95 -2.22 -8.46 -10.73
C ASN A 95 -3.42 -7.59 -11.10
N TYR A 96 -4.38 -8.19 -11.79
CA TYR A 96 -5.50 -7.47 -12.39
C TYR A 96 -6.82 -8.06 -11.94
N VAL A 97 -7.83 -7.21 -11.82
CA VAL A 97 -9.21 -7.62 -11.57
C VAL A 97 -10.11 -6.99 -12.62
N ALA A 98 -10.82 -7.83 -13.35
CA ALA A 98 -11.91 -7.43 -14.22
C ALA A 98 -13.20 -7.27 -13.39
N VAL A 99 -13.85 -6.12 -13.51
CA VAL A 99 -15.11 -5.78 -12.85
C VAL A 99 -16.16 -5.50 -13.91
N GLY A 100 -17.24 -6.29 -13.88
CA GLY A 100 -18.46 -5.94 -14.60
C GLY A 100 -19.34 -5.12 -13.68
N THR A 101 -19.76 -3.94 -14.12
CA THR A 101 -20.64 -3.03 -13.36
C THR A 101 -22.03 -2.95 -14.02
N PHE A 102 -22.89 -2.04 -13.54
CA PHE A 102 -24.14 -1.70 -14.23
C PHE A 102 -23.92 -0.91 -15.53
N ASP A 103 -22.70 -0.37 -15.73
CA ASP A 103 -22.35 0.35 -16.93
C ASP A 103 -21.95 -0.62 -18.04
N GLU A 104 -21.86 -0.08 -19.26
CA GLU A 104 -21.43 -0.87 -20.40
C GLU A 104 -19.90 -1.06 -20.42
N GLY A 105 -19.47 -2.29 -20.62
CA GLY A 105 -18.06 -2.65 -20.65
C GLY A 105 -17.60 -3.37 -19.39
N ILE A 106 -16.37 -3.88 -19.45
CA ILE A 106 -15.71 -4.56 -18.33
C ILE A 106 -14.46 -3.76 -18.02
N GLU A 107 -14.39 -3.23 -16.80
CA GLU A 107 -13.27 -2.43 -16.33
C GLU A 107 -12.18 -3.34 -15.78
N VAL A 108 -10.93 -3.14 -16.19
CA VAL A 108 -9.80 -3.91 -15.66
C VAL A 108 -8.94 -2.99 -14.81
N TRP A 109 -8.81 -3.35 -13.54
CA TRP A 109 -8.13 -2.58 -12.51
C TRP A 109 -6.83 -3.29 -12.10
N ASN A 110 -5.73 -2.53 -11.98
CA ASN A 110 -4.46 -3.04 -11.47
C ASN A 110 -4.46 -2.98 -9.92
N MET A 111 -4.39 -4.15 -9.28
CA MET A 111 -4.47 -4.28 -7.82
C MET A 111 -3.14 -4.02 -7.10
N ASP A 112 -2.05 -3.80 -7.84
CA ASP A 112 -0.77 -3.37 -7.28
C ASP A 112 -0.70 -1.83 -7.16
N VAL A 113 -1.70 -1.11 -7.67
CA VAL A 113 -1.79 0.36 -7.62
C VAL A 113 -2.77 0.79 -6.54
N LEU A 114 -2.24 1.35 -5.45
CA LEU A 114 -3.06 1.95 -4.40
C LEU A 114 -3.71 3.25 -4.88
N ASN A 115 -4.97 3.48 -4.51
CA ASN A 115 -5.74 4.69 -4.86
C ASN A 115 -5.86 4.96 -6.36
N ALA A 116 -6.03 3.92 -7.18
CA ALA A 116 -6.34 4.09 -8.59
C ALA A 116 -7.62 4.92 -8.77
N LEU A 117 -7.57 5.94 -9.64
CA LEU A 117 -8.71 6.81 -9.93
C LEU A 117 -9.51 6.36 -11.17
N GLU A 118 -8.89 5.56 -12.03
CA GLU A 118 -9.44 5.06 -13.28
C GLU A 118 -8.94 3.63 -13.56
N PRO A 119 -9.71 2.81 -14.30
CA PRO A 119 -9.28 1.48 -14.67
C PRO A 119 -8.07 1.55 -15.61
N SER A 120 -7.22 0.53 -15.59
CA SER A 120 -6.07 0.42 -16.49
C SER A 120 -6.51 0.33 -17.95
N PHE A 121 -7.63 -0.36 -18.21
CA PHE A 121 -8.28 -0.41 -19.51
C PHE A 121 -9.73 -0.91 -19.39
N VAL A 122 -10.54 -0.69 -20.42
CA VAL A 122 -11.94 -1.14 -20.49
C VAL A 122 -12.13 -2.04 -21.72
N LEU A 123 -12.77 -3.18 -21.53
CA LEU A 123 -13.12 -4.13 -22.58
C LEU A 123 -14.58 -3.92 -22.99
N GLY A 124 -14.81 -3.47 -24.23
CA GLY A 124 -16.16 -3.16 -24.72
C GLY A 124 -16.67 -1.81 -24.20
N GLY A 125 -17.99 -1.69 -24.03
CA GLY A 125 -18.68 -0.40 -23.81
C GLY A 125 -18.79 0.40 -25.11
N ARG A 126 -19.96 0.96 -25.43
CA ARG A 126 -20.17 1.65 -26.71
C ARG A 126 -21.02 2.92 -26.63
#